data_AF-A0A1H3LGS2-F1
#
_entry.id   AF-A0A1H3LGS2-F1
#
_cell.length_a   1.000
_cell.length_b   1.000
_cell.length_c   1.000
_cell.angle_alpha   90.00
_cell.angle_beta   90.00
_cell.angle_gamma   90.00
#
_symmetry.space_group_name_H-M   'P 1'
#
loop_
_entity.id
_entity.type
_entity.pdbx_description
1 polymer ?
#
loop_
_entity_poly.entity_id
_entity_poly.type
_entity_poly.pdbx_seq_one_letter_code
_entity_poly.pdbx_strand_id
1 'polypeptide(L)'
;MTKQNQTFNQEDIIHYNYDQIRTQESLKKHPRMTREERAKIFMPFAALTGFGEAILEKQIIKIQKKSLSEEKNEEINNEIINIQKLLRKNIQVHVKVLYFSSKYEKYNQLEGQVLRLDNYRKLMVVNSQDECNTEKKSKYILEKPSQISKEEVEINYEDIYEIIIE
;
A
#
# COMPACT_ATOMS: atom_id res chain seq x y z
N MET A 1 -47.94 -39.99 -10.46
CA MET A 1 -47.70 -38.98 -11.52
C MET A 1 -46.35 -39.26 -12.14
N THR A 2 -46.36 -39.68 -13.40
CA THR A 2 -45.20 -40.15 -14.19
C THR A 2 -44.38 -38.94 -14.64
N LYS A 3 -43.12 -38.83 -14.19
CA LYS A 3 -42.20 -37.81 -14.74
C LYS A 3 -41.81 -38.23 -16.15
N GLN A 4 -42.23 -37.45 -17.14
CA GLN A 4 -41.74 -37.60 -18.51
C GLN A 4 -40.25 -37.25 -18.54
N ASN A 5 -39.42 -38.20 -18.97
CA ASN A 5 -38.01 -37.94 -19.21
C ASN A 5 -37.90 -37.20 -20.54
N GLN A 6 -37.52 -35.93 -20.47
CA GLN A 6 -37.28 -35.10 -21.64
C GLN A 6 -35.94 -35.51 -22.26
N THR A 7 -35.97 -36.08 -23.47
CA THR A 7 -34.78 -36.39 -24.25
C THR A 7 -34.24 -35.10 -24.86
N PHE A 8 -33.14 -34.57 -24.32
CA PHE A 8 -32.43 -33.44 -24.92
C PHE A 8 -31.63 -33.94 -26.13
N ASN A 9 -31.82 -33.31 -27.30
CA ASN A 9 -31.03 -33.63 -28.48
C ASN A 9 -29.61 -33.08 -28.30
N GLN A 10 -28.60 -33.79 -28.79
CA GLN A 10 -27.18 -33.43 -28.59
C GLN A 10 -26.82 -32.09 -29.24
N GLU A 11 -27.55 -31.68 -30.28
CA GLU A 11 -27.38 -30.41 -30.99
C GLU A 11 -27.90 -29.19 -30.20
N ASP A 12 -28.76 -29.40 -29.19
CA ASP A 12 -29.30 -28.32 -28.36
C ASP A 12 -28.29 -27.80 -27.34
N ILE A 13 -27.24 -28.59 -27.04
CA ILE A 13 -26.20 -28.26 -26.04
C ILE A 13 -25.37 -27.05 -26.49
N ILE A 14 -25.11 -26.95 -27.80
CA ILE A 14 -24.24 -25.94 -28.40
C ILE A 14 -24.96 -24.58 -28.54
N HIS A 15 -26.29 -24.59 -28.59
CA HIS A 15 -27.13 -23.40 -28.70
C HIS A 15 -27.73 -22.95 -27.36
N TYR A 16 -27.38 -23.62 -26.26
CA TYR A 16 -27.86 -23.24 -24.94
C TYR A 16 -27.16 -21.95 -24.48
N ASN A 17 -27.95 -20.89 -24.25
CA ASN A 17 -27.44 -19.62 -23.74
C ASN A 17 -27.14 -19.74 -22.23
N TYR A 18 -25.96 -20.27 -21.90
CA TYR A 18 -25.49 -20.47 -20.52
C TYR A 18 -25.46 -19.19 -19.68
N ASP A 19 -25.48 -18.00 -20.30
CA ASP A 19 -25.50 -16.74 -19.56
C ASP A 19 -26.84 -16.49 -18.83
N GLN A 20 -27.92 -17.18 -19.20
CA GLN A 20 -29.24 -17.03 -18.58
C GLN A 20 -29.47 -17.88 -17.32
N ILE A 21 -28.51 -18.72 -16.92
CA ILE A 21 -28.70 -19.71 -15.84
C ILE A 21 -28.53 -19.09 -14.43
N ARG A 22 -28.00 -17.85 -14.31
CA ARG A 22 -27.73 -17.21 -13.01
C ARG A 22 -28.64 -16.04 -12.72
N THR A 23 -29.36 -16.12 -11.60
CA THR A 23 -30.13 -15.00 -11.05
C THR A 23 -29.20 -13.90 -10.54
N GLN A 24 -29.67 -12.65 -10.53
CA GLN A 24 -28.93 -11.50 -9.96
C GLN A 24 -28.50 -11.76 -8.50
N GLU A 25 -29.33 -12.45 -7.74
CA GLU A 25 -29.04 -12.86 -6.36
C GLU A 25 -27.86 -13.86 -6.27
N SER A 26 -27.79 -14.81 -7.21
CA SER A 26 -26.66 -15.74 -7.29
C SER A 26 -25.34 -15.05 -7.64
N LEU A 27 -25.37 -13.98 -8.46
CA LEU A 27 -24.18 -13.19 -8.82
C LEU A 27 -23.71 -12.29 -7.67
N LYS A 28 -24.65 -11.80 -6.85
CA LYS A 28 -24.31 -11.09 -5.60
C LYS A 28 -23.63 -12.03 -4.60
N LYS A 29 -24.17 -13.25 -4.45
CA LYS A 29 -23.62 -14.28 -3.55
C LYS A 29 -22.29 -14.85 -4.06
N HIS A 30 -22.19 -15.05 -5.37
CA HIS A 30 -21.03 -15.63 -6.06
C HIS A 30 -20.67 -14.78 -7.29
N PRO A 31 -19.90 -13.70 -7.11
CA PRO A 31 -19.49 -12.85 -8.23
C PRO A 31 -18.67 -13.64 -9.25
N ARG A 32 -18.80 -13.29 -10.52
CA ARG A 32 -17.96 -13.85 -11.58
C ARG A 32 -16.51 -13.39 -11.35
N MET A 33 -15.59 -14.35 -11.30
CA MET A 33 -14.15 -14.09 -11.31
C MET A 33 -13.76 -13.35 -12.60
N THR A 34 -12.94 -12.31 -12.49
CA THR A 34 -12.50 -11.52 -13.65
C THR A 34 -11.57 -12.34 -14.56
N ARG A 35 -11.33 -11.88 -15.78
CA ARG A 35 -10.45 -12.59 -16.72
C ARG A 35 -9.01 -12.68 -16.18
N GLU A 36 -8.55 -11.63 -15.51
CA GLU A 36 -7.23 -11.53 -14.90
C GLU A 36 -7.09 -12.52 -13.74
N GLU A 37 -8.10 -12.60 -12.86
CA GLU A 37 -8.12 -13.57 -11.77
C GLU A 37 -8.15 -15.02 -12.28
N ARG A 38 -8.86 -15.29 -13.38
CA ARG A 38 -8.84 -16.62 -14.03
C ARG A 38 -7.46 -16.94 -14.59
N ALA A 39 -6.76 -15.97 -15.18
CA ALA A 39 -5.42 -16.18 -15.71
C ALA A 39 -4.41 -16.56 -14.62
N LYS A 40 -4.56 -16.03 -13.40
CA LYS A 40 -3.71 -16.38 -12.24
C LYS A 40 -3.72 -17.87 -11.91
N ILE A 41 -4.82 -18.58 -12.17
CA ILE A 41 -4.95 -20.03 -11.94
C ILE A 41 -3.97 -20.82 -12.84
N PHE A 42 -3.69 -20.29 -14.03
CA PHE A 42 -2.81 -20.93 -15.02
C PHE A 42 -1.36 -20.42 -14.94
N MET A 43 -1.03 -19.57 -13.96
CA MET A 43 0.33 -19.08 -13.79
C MET A 43 1.19 -20.15 -13.08
N PRO A 44 2.27 -20.64 -13.70
CA PRO A 44 3.06 -21.78 -13.18
C PRO A 44 3.66 -21.54 -11.79
N PHE A 45 3.87 -20.28 -11.40
CA PHE A 45 4.52 -19.91 -10.14
C PHE A 45 3.59 -19.18 -9.17
N ALA A 46 2.31 -18.94 -9.52
CA ALA A 46 1.39 -18.22 -8.64
C ALA A 46 0.99 -19.00 -7.38
N ALA A 47 1.15 -20.32 -7.39
CA ALA A 47 0.95 -21.17 -6.22
C ALA A 47 2.08 -21.07 -5.19
N LEU A 48 3.23 -20.48 -5.55
CA LEU A 48 4.36 -20.31 -4.64
C LEU A 48 4.10 -19.15 -3.68
N THR A 49 4.32 -19.40 -2.39
CA THR A 49 4.31 -18.36 -1.36
C THR A 49 5.35 -17.30 -1.68
N GLY A 50 4.97 -16.02 -1.65
CA GLY A 50 5.86 -14.90 -1.92
C GLY A 50 6.04 -14.53 -3.41
N PHE A 51 5.40 -15.23 -4.36
CA PHE A 51 5.50 -14.86 -5.78
C PHE A 51 4.95 -13.47 -6.08
N GLY A 52 3.81 -13.12 -5.47
CA GLY A 52 3.23 -11.78 -5.58
C GLY A 52 4.14 -10.69 -4.98
N GLU A 53 4.70 -10.96 -3.80
CA GLU A 53 5.64 -10.07 -3.12
C GLU A 53 6.91 -9.86 -3.96
N ALA A 54 7.47 -10.93 -4.53
CA ALA A 54 8.65 -10.84 -5.39
C ALA A 54 8.41 -10.04 -6.69
N ILE A 55 7.19 -10.07 -7.24
CA ILE A 55 6.82 -9.20 -8.37
C ILE A 55 6.80 -7.75 -7.91
N LEU A 56 6.16 -7.46 -6.78
CA LEU A 56 6.06 -6.10 -6.24
C LEU A 56 7.45 -5.53 -5.90
N GLU A 57 8.31 -6.32 -5.25
CA GLU A 57 9.70 -5.94 -4.96
C GLU A 57 10.50 -5.64 -6.22
N LYS A 58 10.33 -6.42 -7.28
CA LYS A 58 10.99 -6.18 -8.58
C LYS A 58 10.45 -4.94 -9.30
N GLN A 59 9.21 -4.55 -9.05
CA GLN A 59 8.63 -3.33 -9.62
C GLN A 59 9.15 -2.07 -8.92
N ILE A 60 9.66 -2.17 -7.69
CA ILE A 60 10.28 -1.04 -7.01
C ILE A 60 11.57 -0.66 -7.76
N ILE A 61 11.56 0.53 -8.35
CA ILE A 61 12.76 1.12 -8.95
C ILE A 61 13.69 1.54 -7.80
N LYS A 62 14.75 0.77 -7.60
CA LYS A 62 15.78 1.03 -6.59
C LYS A 62 16.65 2.20 -7.03
N ILE A 63 16.81 3.18 -6.16
CA ILE A 63 17.58 4.41 -6.37
C ILE A 63 18.68 4.47 -5.31
N GLN A 64 19.89 4.85 -5.70
CA GLN A 64 20.97 5.08 -4.75
C GLN A 64 20.71 6.35 -3.93
N LYS A 65 21.02 6.32 -2.63
CA LYS A 65 20.95 7.51 -1.77
C LYS A 65 21.86 8.60 -2.32
N LYS A 66 21.28 9.76 -2.62
CA LYS A 66 22.00 10.95 -3.07
C LYS A 66 22.79 11.55 -1.91
N SER A 67 24.06 11.88 -2.17
CA SER A 67 24.87 12.68 -1.24
C SER A 67 24.35 14.12 -1.21
N LEU A 68 24.00 14.59 -0.02
CA LEU A 68 23.60 15.98 0.22
C LEU A 68 24.85 16.87 0.29
N SER A 69 24.76 18.09 -0.26
CA SER A 69 25.78 19.13 -0.03
C SER A 69 25.73 19.61 1.42
N GLU A 70 26.83 20.21 1.90
CA GLU A 70 26.90 20.78 3.25
C GLU A 70 25.82 21.86 3.46
N GLU A 71 25.64 22.75 2.49
CA GLU A 71 24.57 23.77 2.49
C GLU A 71 23.19 23.14 2.71
N LYS A 72 22.88 22.02 2.02
CA LYS A 72 21.57 21.38 2.15
C LYS A 72 21.38 20.72 3.50
N ASN A 73 22.45 20.16 4.08
CA ASN A 73 22.41 19.62 5.44
C ASN A 73 22.17 20.72 6.48
N GLU A 74 22.78 21.90 6.29
CA GLU A 74 22.54 23.05 7.17
C GLU A 74 21.11 23.56 7.08
N GLU A 75 20.52 23.63 5.89
CA GLU A 75 19.10 23.96 5.69
C GLU A 75 18.20 23.00 6.47
N ILE A 76 18.38 21.68 6.30
CA ILE A 76 17.58 20.66 6.98
C ILE A 76 17.74 20.79 8.50
N ASN A 77 18.97 21.00 8.98
CA ASN A 77 19.22 21.16 10.41
C ASN A 77 18.54 22.41 10.98
N ASN A 78 18.54 23.53 10.24
CA ASN A 78 17.83 24.74 10.62
C ASN A 78 16.32 24.50 10.74
N GLU A 79 15.73 23.76 9.80
CA GLU A 79 14.31 23.38 9.87
C GLU A 79 14.00 22.49 11.07
N ILE A 80 14.83 21.49 11.36
CA ILE A 80 14.67 20.65 12.57
C ILE A 80 14.72 21.51 13.84
N ILE A 81 15.66 22.46 13.92
CA ILE A 81 15.76 23.39 15.05
C ILE A 81 14.51 24.27 15.15
N ASN A 82 13.96 24.74 14.02
CA ASN A 82 12.73 25.53 13.97
C ASN A 82 11.54 24.72 14.49
N ILE A 83 11.37 23.48 14.03
CA ILE A 83 10.34 22.55 14.51
C ILE A 83 10.51 22.34 16.02
N GLN A 84 11.74 22.13 16.50
CA GLN A 84 12.01 21.95 17.93
C GLN A 84 11.57 23.18 18.76
N LYS A 85 11.80 24.40 18.26
CA LYS A 85 11.36 25.63 18.93
C LYS A 85 9.83 25.74 18.97
N LEU A 86 9.15 25.36 17.89
CA LEU A 86 7.68 25.37 17.82
C LEU A 86 7.07 24.34 18.77
N LEU A 87 7.61 23.11 18.80
CA LEU A 87 7.17 22.07 19.73
C LEU A 87 7.35 22.47 21.20
N ARG A 88 8.46 23.15 21.55
CA ARG A 88 8.65 23.69 22.91
C ARG A 88 7.62 24.73 23.32
N LYS A 89 7.01 25.42 22.35
CA LYS A 89 5.90 26.36 22.57
C LYS A 89 4.52 25.66 22.58
N ASN A 90 4.49 24.32 22.54
CA ASN A 90 3.28 23.50 22.40
C ASN A 90 2.48 23.83 21.12
N ILE A 91 3.15 24.28 20.06
CA ILE A 91 2.52 24.50 18.76
C ILE A 91 2.56 23.18 17.99
N GLN A 92 1.41 22.75 17.49
CA GLN A 92 1.29 21.61 16.60
C GLN A 92 1.92 21.97 15.25
N VAL A 93 2.88 21.15 14.80
CA VAL A 93 3.59 21.36 13.53
C VAL A 93 3.23 20.24 12.57
N HIS A 94 2.73 20.61 11.40
CA HIS A 94 2.52 19.68 10.29
C HIS A 94 3.71 19.79 9.34
N VAL A 95 4.20 18.65 8.85
CA VAL A 95 5.36 18.59 7.98
C VAL A 95 5.16 17.64 6.84
N LYS A 96 5.84 17.94 5.75
CA LYS A 96 6.04 17.09 4.60
C LYS A 96 7.52 16.75 4.51
N VAL A 97 7.85 15.49 4.71
CA VAL A 97 9.23 15.00 4.78
C VAL A 97 9.49 14.04 3.63
N LEU A 98 10.52 14.33 2.84
CA LEU A 98 11.06 13.41 1.83
C LEU A 98 12.30 12.73 2.43
N TYR A 99 12.23 11.41 2.61
CA TYR A 99 13.32 10.65 3.23
C TYR A 99 13.66 9.38 2.45
N PHE A 100 14.90 8.92 2.59
CA PHE A 100 15.40 7.72 1.96
C PHE A 100 15.09 6.50 2.85
N SER A 101 14.35 5.53 2.31
CA SER A 101 14.13 4.26 2.99
C SER A 101 15.16 3.24 2.57
N SER A 102 16.10 2.91 3.45
CA SER A 102 17.11 1.89 3.18
C SER A 102 16.53 0.49 2.93
N LYS A 103 15.32 0.20 3.45
CA LYS A 103 14.64 -1.09 3.24
C LYS A 103 14.21 -1.32 1.79
N TYR A 104 13.68 -0.27 1.17
CA TYR A 104 13.13 -0.34 -0.19
C TYR A 104 14.03 0.35 -1.22
N GLU A 105 15.18 0.90 -0.78
CA GLU A 105 16.13 1.67 -1.57
C GLU A 105 15.43 2.72 -2.44
N LYS A 106 14.52 3.49 -1.85
CA LYS A 106 13.75 4.53 -2.54
C LYS A 106 13.47 5.72 -1.64
N TYR A 107 13.16 6.86 -2.26
CA TYR A 107 12.67 8.04 -1.55
C TYR A 107 11.16 7.92 -1.33
N ASN A 108 10.72 8.09 -0.08
CA ASN A 108 9.32 8.16 0.29
C ASN A 108 9.00 9.56 0.81
N GLN A 109 7.80 10.03 0.48
CA GLN A 109 7.25 11.25 1.03
C GLN A 109 6.30 10.86 2.16
N LEU A 110 6.39 11.57 3.29
CA LEU A 110 5.51 11.43 4.44
C LEU A 110 4.90 12.78 4.76
N GLU A 111 3.59 12.82 4.95
CA GLU A 111 2.89 13.99 5.45
C GLU A 111 2.27 13.66 6.81
N GLY A 112 2.41 14.56 7.78
CA GLY A 112 1.87 14.32 9.10
C GLY A 112 2.29 15.31 10.18
N GLN A 113 1.77 15.07 11.37
CA GLN A 113 2.07 15.88 12.55
C GLN A 113 3.36 15.39 13.22
N VAL A 114 4.26 16.32 13.55
CA VAL A 114 5.44 16.01 14.36
C VAL A 114 5.03 15.78 15.82
N LEU A 115 5.30 14.59 16.34
CA LEU A 115 5.02 14.25 17.74
C LEU A 115 6.18 14.64 18.65
N ARG A 116 7.40 14.24 18.28
CA ARG A 116 8.61 14.46 19.08
C ARG A 116 9.86 14.41 18.21
N LEU A 117 10.91 15.04 18.72
CA LEU A 117 12.26 15.04 18.17
C LEU A 117 13.23 14.49 19.21
N ASP A 118 14.08 13.54 18.81
CA ASP A 118 15.18 13.02 19.62
C ASP A 118 16.51 13.49 19.02
N ASN A 119 17.10 14.50 19.65
CA ASN A 119 18.38 15.07 19.20
C ASN A 119 19.57 14.14 19.46
N TYR A 120 19.48 13.19 20.41
CA TYR A 120 20.58 12.27 20.71
C TYR A 120 20.65 11.15 19.68
N ARG A 121 19.50 10.58 19.33
CA ARG A 121 19.39 9.54 18.30
C ARG A 121 19.29 10.10 16.89
N LYS A 122 19.13 11.42 16.75
CA LYS A 122 18.83 12.11 15.49
C LYS A 122 17.57 11.54 14.81
N LEU A 123 16.49 11.38 15.59
CA LEU A 123 15.23 10.81 15.11
C LEU A 123 14.08 11.82 15.20
N MET A 124 13.25 11.82 14.18
CA MET A 124 12.00 12.55 14.11
C MET A 124 10.84 11.56 14.11
N VAL A 125 9.87 11.75 15.00
CA VAL A 125 8.66 10.91 15.04
C VAL A 125 7.49 11.70 14.51
N VAL A 126 6.92 11.21 13.41
CA VAL A 126 5.80 11.82 12.71
C VAL A 126 4.60 10.88 12.78
N ASN A 127 3.44 11.42 13.12
CA ASN A 127 2.17 10.72 13.02
C ASN A 127 1.65 10.91 11.60
N SER A 128 1.75 9.86 10.79
CA SER A 128 1.22 9.90 9.44
C SER A 128 -0.28 9.70 9.47
N GLN A 129 -1.01 10.59 8.79
CA GLN A 129 -2.43 10.39 8.50
C GLN A 129 -2.63 9.60 7.21
N ASP A 130 -1.55 9.25 6.50
CA ASP A 130 -1.66 8.49 5.26
C ASP A 130 -2.22 7.11 5.60
N GLU A 131 -3.50 6.93 5.27
CA GLU A 131 -4.00 5.63 4.88
C GLU A 131 -3.05 5.15 3.80
N CYS A 132 -2.13 4.24 4.14
CA CYS A 132 -1.38 3.52 3.15
C CYS A 132 -2.44 2.95 2.21
N ASN A 133 -2.56 3.52 1.00
CA ASN A 133 -3.47 3.04 -0.03
C ASN A 133 -3.01 1.64 -0.37
N THR A 134 -3.43 0.65 0.42
CA THR A 134 -3.34 -0.76 0.08
C THR A 134 -4.17 -0.90 -1.17
N GLU A 135 -3.49 -0.85 -2.31
CA GLU A 135 -4.06 -1.14 -3.61
C GLU A 135 -4.96 -2.36 -3.48
N LYS A 136 -6.26 -2.12 -3.62
CA LYS A 136 -7.38 -3.08 -3.68
C LYS A 136 -6.93 -4.53 -3.46
N LYS A 137 -6.80 -4.91 -2.18
CA LYS A 137 -6.61 -6.30 -1.77
C LYS A 137 -7.70 -7.14 -2.43
N SER A 138 -7.29 -8.02 -3.34
CA SER A 138 -8.17 -8.96 -4.01
C SER A 138 -9.01 -9.72 -2.99
N LYS A 139 -10.29 -9.91 -3.28
CA LYS A 139 -11.40 -10.38 -2.42
C LYS A 139 -11.19 -11.72 -1.66
N TYR A 140 -10.04 -12.38 -1.79
CA TYR A 140 -9.81 -13.74 -1.29
C TYR A 140 -8.61 -13.90 -0.33
N ILE A 141 -8.04 -12.82 0.20
CA ILE A 141 -7.10 -12.93 1.33
C ILE A 141 -7.91 -12.72 2.62
N LEU A 142 -8.03 -13.77 3.44
CA LEU A 142 -8.53 -13.65 4.81
C LEU A 142 -7.48 -12.94 5.66
N GLU A 143 -7.45 -11.61 5.60
CA GLU A 143 -6.75 -10.84 6.60
C GLU A 143 -7.64 -10.67 7.83
N LYS A 144 -7.08 -10.96 9.02
CA LYS A 144 -7.62 -10.45 10.28
C LYS A 144 -7.78 -8.93 10.13
N PRO A 145 -8.87 -8.32 10.63
CA PRO A 145 -9.01 -6.87 10.59
C PRO A 145 -7.83 -6.24 11.33
N SER A 146 -6.88 -5.69 10.58
CA SER A 146 -5.82 -4.85 11.12
C SER A 146 -6.50 -3.59 11.64
N GLN A 147 -6.45 -3.42 12.96
CA GLN A 147 -6.89 -2.21 13.63
C GLN A 147 -6.22 -1.02 12.92
N ILE A 148 -6.98 0.04 12.65
CA ILE A 148 -6.47 1.32 12.16
C ILE A 148 -5.53 1.84 13.24
N SER A 149 -4.26 1.49 13.15
CA SER A 149 -3.19 2.00 13.99
C SER A 149 -2.71 3.29 13.36
N LYS A 150 -2.79 4.39 14.11
CA LYS A 150 -1.98 5.56 13.83
C LYS A 150 -0.53 5.09 13.76
N GLU A 151 0.07 5.08 12.58
CA GLU A 151 1.45 4.63 12.42
C GLU A 151 2.37 5.79 12.80
N GLU A 152 2.99 5.67 13.97
CA GLU A 152 4.12 6.53 14.34
C GLU A 152 5.32 6.09 13.49
N VAL A 153 5.75 6.97 12.59
CA VAL A 153 6.89 6.72 11.71
C VAL A 153 8.11 7.44 12.29
N GLU A 154 9.14 6.66 12.60
CA GLU A 154 10.44 7.17 13.04
C GLU A 154 11.36 7.36 11.83
N ILE A 155 11.86 8.59 11.63
CA ILE A 155 12.73 8.98 10.51
C ILE A 155 14.07 9.47 11.07
N ASN A 156 15.18 8.95 10.56
CA ASN A 156 16.52 9.43 10.90
C ASN A 156 16.85 10.70 10.12
N TYR A 157 17.42 11.70 10.79
CA TYR A 157 17.82 12.97 10.18
C TYR A 157 18.78 12.78 9.00
N GLU A 158 19.65 11.77 9.05
CA GLU A 158 20.63 11.49 7.98
C GLU A 158 19.96 10.95 6.72
N ASP A 159 18.74 10.42 6.83
CA ASP A 159 17.96 9.91 5.69
C ASP A 159 17.02 10.96 5.11
N ILE A 160 16.87 12.11 5.77
CA ILE A 160 16.02 13.20 5.29
C ILE A 160 16.73 13.91 4.12
N TYR A 161 15.99 14.11 3.04
CA TYR A 161 16.42 14.88 1.88
C TYR A 161 15.78 16.27 1.85
N GLU A 162 14.53 16.38 2.31
CA GLU A 162 13.79 17.63 2.34
C GLU A 162 12.74 17.61 3.46
N ILE A 163 12.57 18.75 4.13
CA ILE A 163 11.52 18.99 5.12
C ILE A 163 10.84 20.30 4.71
N ILE A 164 9.52 20.26 4.60
CA ILE A 164 8.68 21.44 4.41
C ILE A 164 7.71 21.49 5.59
N ILE A 165 7.66 22.63 6.27
CA ILE A 165 6.68 22.91 7.32
C ILE A 165 5.43 23.49 6.65
N GLU A 166 4.26 22.97 6.97
CA GLU A 166 2.95 23.47 6.50
C GLU A 166 2.27 24.40 7.50
#